data_AF-A0A5E7EDZ4-F1
#
_entry.id   AF-A0A5E7EDZ4-F1
#
_cell.length_a   1.000
_cell.length_b   1.000
_cell.length_c   1.000
_cell.angle_alpha   90.00
_cell.angle_beta   90.00
_cell.angle_gamma   90.00
#
_symmetry.space_group_name_H-M   'P 1'
#
loop_
_entity.id
_entity.type
_entity.pdbx_description
1 polymer ?
#
loop_
_entity_poly.entity_id
_entity_poly.type
_entity_poly.pdbx_seq_one_letter_code
_entity_poly.pdbx_strand_id
1 'polypeptide(L)'
;MKFAIGAGLLLTLSACVTMSGEYQVSGQDASGAPLKMGTMTTQGRGIYTVRNALCQASPGATVIIRDNATGKELSGESPYQCR
;
A
#
# COMPACT_ATOMS: atom_id res chain seq x y z
N MET A 1 -43.91 23.89 29.24
CA MET A 1 -42.67 24.62 28.89
C MET A 1 -41.57 23.62 28.62
N LYS A 2 -41.11 23.55 27.37
CA LYS A 2 -39.80 23.09 26.83
C LYS A 2 -39.23 21.75 27.32
N PHE A 3 -39.47 20.70 26.53
CA PHE A 3 -38.64 19.50 26.46
C PHE A 3 -37.28 19.90 25.86
N ALA A 4 -36.22 19.73 26.65
CA ALA A 4 -34.87 20.08 26.25
C ALA A 4 -34.35 19.10 25.19
N ILE A 5 -34.09 19.65 24.01
CA ILE A 5 -33.44 19.03 22.86
C ILE A 5 -32.00 18.70 23.26
N GLY A 6 -31.70 17.42 23.46
CA GLY A 6 -30.35 16.91 23.69
C GLY A 6 -29.80 16.17 22.48
N ALA A 7 -29.85 16.79 21.30
CA ALA A 7 -29.23 16.27 20.07
C ALA A 7 -27.70 16.53 20.13
N GLY A 8 -27.00 15.71 20.91
CA GLY A 8 -25.54 15.69 20.97
C GLY A 8 -24.97 14.90 19.79
N LEU A 9 -24.69 15.64 18.72
CA LEU A 9 -24.01 15.25 17.49
C LEU A 9 -22.86 14.24 17.70
N LEU A 10 -23.09 12.98 17.34
CA LEU A 10 -22.05 11.97 17.14
C LEU A 10 -21.20 12.38 15.92
N LEU A 11 -20.18 13.20 16.15
CA LEU A 11 -19.12 13.48 15.19
C LEU A 11 -18.27 12.22 15.05
N THR A 12 -18.68 11.30 14.18
CA THR A 12 -17.79 10.25 13.69
C THR A 12 -16.73 10.94 12.84
N LEU A 13 -15.58 11.25 13.45
CA LEU A 13 -14.39 11.64 12.70
C LEU A 13 -13.97 10.42 11.86
N SER A 14 -14.45 10.36 10.62
CA SER A 14 -13.82 9.56 9.58
C SER A 14 -12.45 10.18 9.33
N ALA A 15 -11.46 9.77 10.13
CA ALA A 15 -10.07 10.09 9.85
C ALA A 15 -9.78 9.59 8.44
N CYS A 16 -9.47 10.49 7.51
CA CYS A 16 -8.95 10.11 6.21
C CYS A 16 -7.68 9.31 6.46
N VAL A 17 -7.78 7.98 6.39
CA VAL A 17 -6.64 7.07 6.43
C VAL A 17 -5.87 7.29 5.13
N THR A 18 -5.08 8.35 5.10
CA THR A 18 -4.16 8.59 4.00
C THR A 18 -3.00 7.65 4.24
N MET A 19 -2.72 6.79 3.26
CA MET A 19 -1.55 5.92 3.29
C MET A 19 -0.31 6.80 3.36
N SER A 20 0.26 6.95 4.55
CA SER A 20 1.40 7.83 4.85
C SER A 20 2.50 6.98 5.45
N GLY A 21 3.57 6.77 4.69
CA GLY A 21 4.70 5.93 5.06
C GLY A 21 5.68 5.86 3.89
N GLU A 22 6.91 5.45 4.17
CA GLU A 22 7.91 5.14 3.15
C GLU A 22 7.95 3.63 2.97
N TYR A 23 7.97 3.17 1.72
CA TYR A 23 7.85 1.76 1.36
C TYR A 23 8.92 1.38 0.36
N GLN A 24 9.48 0.20 0.53
CA GLN A 24 10.31 -0.46 -0.46
C GLN A 24 9.45 -1.43 -1.25
N VAL A 25 9.51 -1.33 -2.57
CA VAL A 25 8.78 -2.16 -3.51
C VAL A 25 9.77 -2.90 -4.38
N SER A 26 9.71 -4.23 -4.37
CA SER A 26 10.52 -5.09 -5.23
C SER A 26 9.63 -6.07 -5.99
N GLY A 27 10.16 -6.64 -7.06
CA GLY A 27 9.47 -7.69 -7.81
C GLY A 27 10.31 -8.97 -7.86
N GLN A 28 9.63 -10.10 -7.89
CA GLN A 28 10.20 -11.42 -8.13
C GLN A 28 9.51 -12.05 -9.34
N ASP A 29 10.27 -12.76 -10.18
CA ASP A 29 9.70 -13.51 -11.29
C ASP A 29 9.01 -14.81 -10.82
N ALA A 30 8.48 -15.59 -11.77
CA ALA A 30 7.78 -16.84 -11.47
C ALA A 30 8.65 -17.91 -10.78
N SER A 31 9.98 -17.78 -10.83
CA SER A 31 10.92 -18.66 -10.13
C SER A 31 11.28 -18.16 -8.73
N GLY A 32 10.79 -16.98 -8.33
CA GLY A 32 11.16 -16.30 -7.10
C GLY A 32 12.48 -15.50 -7.21
N ALA A 33 13.06 -15.38 -8.41
CA ALA A 33 14.27 -14.59 -8.59
C ALA A 33 13.92 -13.09 -8.67
N PRO A 34 14.73 -12.20 -8.07
CA PRO A 34 14.46 -10.77 -8.09
C PRO A 34 14.51 -10.20 -9.51
N LEU A 35 13.57 -9.31 -9.84
CA LEU A 35 13.54 -8.62 -11.12
C LEU A 35 14.74 -7.68 -11.26
N LYS A 36 15.25 -7.54 -12.49
CA LYS A 36 16.41 -6.66 -12.82
C LYS A 36 16.19 -5.19 -12.47
N MET A 37 14.94 -4.76 -12.33
CA MET A 37 14.58 -3.39 -12.01
C MET A 37 14.89 -3.02 -10.53
N GLY A 38 15.25 -4.01 -9.71
CA GLY A 38 15.70 -3.81 -8.34
C GLY A 38 14.57 -3.46 -7.37
N THR A 39 14.96 -2.97 -6.18
CA THR A 39 14.05 -2.45 -5.16
C THR A 39 13.92 -0.94 -5.32
N MET A 40 12.68 -0.46 -5.40
CA MET A 40 12.37 0.97 -5.49
C MET A 40 11.75 1.47 -4.18
N THR A 41 12.19 2.64 -3.73
CA THR A 41 11.60 3.30 -2.55
C THR A 41 10.58 4.33 -2.98
N THR A 42 9.43 4.37 -2.31
CA THR A 42 8.34 5.30 -2.62
C THR A 42 7.58 5.67 -1.35
N GLN A 43 6.71 6.67 -1.43
CA GLN A 43 5.92 7.14 -0.28
C GLN A 43 4.43 6.99 -0.54
N GLY A 44 3.71 6.58 0.51
CA GLY A 44 2.26 6.49 0.52
C GLY A 44 1.72 5.75 -0.71
N ARG A 45 0.80 6.40 -1.44
CA ARG A 45 0.16 5.86 -2.64
C ARG A 45 1.11 5.63 -3.83
N GLY A 46 2.36 6.08 -3.76
CA GLY A 46 3.35 5.81 -4.80
C GLY A 46 3.63 4.31 -5.00
N ILE A 47 3.31 3.46 -4.00
CA ILE A 47 3.38 2.00 -4.13
C ILE A 47 2.60 1.48 -5.33
N TYR A 48 1.46 2.11 -5.66
CA TYR A 48 0.60 1.67 -6.74
C TYR A 48 1.20 1.97 -8.10
N THR A 49 1.86 3.13 -8.24
CA THR A 49 2.58 3.50 -9.46
C THR A 49 3.72 2.53 -9.74
N VAL A 50 4.54 2.26 -8.71
CA VAL A 50 5.68 1.35 -8.82
C VAL A 50 5.22 -0.08 -9.12
N ARG A 51 4.20 -0.57 -8.41
CA ARG A 51 3.58 -1.88 -8.65
C ARG A 51 3.08 -2.02 -10.08
N ASN A 52 2.37 -1.02 -10.59
CA ASN A 52 1.85 -1.05 -11.96
C ASN A 52 2.99 -1.07 -12.99
N ALA A 53 4.05 -0.28 -12.78
CA ALA A 53 5.22 -0.30 -13.65
C ALA A 53 5.94 -1.67 -13.63
N LEU A 54 6.09 -2.29 -12.44
CA LEU A 54 6.64 -3.64 -12.29
C LEU A 54 5.81 -4.67 -13.06
N CYS A 55 4.48 -4.63 -12.92
CA CYS A 55 3.61 -5.57 -13.62
C CYS A 55 3.59 -5.37 -15.14
N GLN A 56 3.72 -4.12 -15.61
CA GLN A 56 3.87 -3.85 -17.05
C GLN A 56 5.21 -4.36 -17.60
N ALA A 57 6.29 -4.22 -16.83
CA ALA A 57 7.62 -4.67 -17.22
C ALA A 57 7.78 -6.20 -17.15
N SER A 58 7.09 -6.87 -16.22
CA SER A 58 7.14 -8.31 -16.04
C SER A 58 5.76 -8.88 -15.68
N PRO A 59 4.95 -9.23 -16.69
CA PRO A 59 3.69 -9.94 -16.48
C PRO A 59 3.92 -11.26 -15.74
N GLY A 60 3.07 -11.57 -14.78
CA GLY A 60 3.18 -12.79 -13.94
C GLY A 60 4.22 -12.73 -12.82
N ALA A 61 4.90 -11.61 -12.62
CA ALA A 61 5.75 -11.39 -11.45
C ALA A 61 4.93 -11.26 -10.14
N THR A 62 5.59 -11.46 -9.01
CA THR A 62 5.06 -11.17 -7.68
C THR A 62 5.75 -9.92 -7.12
N VAL A 63 4.97 -8.89 -6.83
CA VAL A 63 5.45 -7.65 -6.21
C VAL A 63 5.37 -7.77 -4.69
N ILE A 64 6.46 -7.45 -4.01
CA ILE A 64 6.58 -7.42 -2.56
C ILE A 64 6.73 -5.97 -2.11
N ILE A 65 5.90 -5.55 -1.14
CA ILE A 65 5.92 -4.18 -0.59
C ILE A 65 6.24 -4.28 0.89
N ARG A 66 7.30 -3.60 1.33
CA ARG A 66 7.71 -3.54 2.73
C ARG A 66 7.67 -2.10 3.23
N ASP A 67 7.18 -1.91 4.43
CA ASP A 67 7.32 -0.67 5.17
C ASP A 67 8.79 -0.45 5.51
N ASN A 68 9.33 0.71 5.11
CA ASN A 68 10.76 1.01 5.23
C ASN A 68 11.17 1.21 6.70
N ALA A 69 10.28 1.72 7.54
CA ALA A 69 10.56 2.00 8.94
C ALA A 69 10.61 0.71 9.79
N THR A 70 9.74 -0.26 9.47
CA THR A 70 9.59 -1.49 10.26
C THR A 70 10.19 -2.73 9.59
N GLY A 71 10.50 -2.66 8.29
CA GLY A 71 10.93 -3.80 7.46
C GLY A 71 9.84 -4.84 7.21
N LYS A 72 8.63 -4.63 7.75
CA LYS A 72 7.52 -5.56 7.66
C LYS A 72 6.84 -5.45 6.31
N GLU A 73 6.33 -6.58 5.84
CA GLU A 73 5.52 -6.61 4.64
C GLU A 73 4.19 -5.87 4.86
N LEU A 74 3.82 -5.02 3.90
CA LEU A 74 2.62 -4.21 3.98
C LEU A 74 1.38 -5.10 3.75
N SER A 75 0.77 -5.50 4.86
CA SER A 75 -0.42 -6.35 4.86
C SER A 75 -1.57 -5.69 4.09
N GLY A 76 -2.21 -6.44 3.21
CA GLY A 76 -3.31 -5.97 2.36
C GLY A 76 -2.88 -5.44 0.99
N GLU A 77 -1.59 -5.10 0.82
CA GLU A 77 -1.02 -4.66 -0.47
C GLU A 77 0.05 -5.60 -1.01
N SER A 78 0.62 -6.47 -0.15
CA SER A 78 1.66 -7.44 -0.47
C SER A 78 1.35 -8.81 0.15
N PRO A 79 1.71 -9.92 -0.51
CA PRO A 79 2.30 -9.97 -1.86
C PRO A 79 1.23 -9.69 -2.93
N TYR A 80 1.62 -9.06 -4.03
CA TYR A 80 0.73 -8.79 -5.15
C TYR A 80 1.15 -9.55 -6.40
N GLN A 81 0.25 -10.40 -6.91
CA GLN A 81 0.48 -11.12 -8.15
C GLN A 81 0.10 -10.26 -9.36
N CYS A 82 1.07 -9.95 -10.21
CA CYS A 82 0.83 -9.32 -11.50
C CYS A 82 0.01 -10.27 -12.40
N ARG A 83 -0.97 -9.70 -13.10
CA ARG A 83 -1.84 -10.43 -14.05
C ARG A 83 -1.38 -10.21 -15.48
#